data_AF-A0A7R6Z6A2-F1
#
_entry.id   AF-A0A7R6Z6A2-F1
#
_cell.length_a   1.000
_cell.length_b   1.000
_cell.length_c   1.000
_cell.angle_alpha   90.00
_cell.angle_beta   90.00
_cell.angle_gamma   90.00
#
_symmetry.space_group_name_H-M   'P 1'
#
loop_
_entity.id
_entity.type
_entity.pdbx_description
1 polymer ?
#
loop_
_entity_poly.entity_id
_entity_poly.type
_entity_poly.pdbx_seq_one_letter_code
_entity_poly.pdbx_strand_id
1 'polypeptide(L)'
;MAAALCAAWTGQGFAYSDAQMAVMSHIGQAIAGTKICSEVKVSEGAAALMLAAYEVTLDDPVIAAVVRSKISETVDAWSGRSETAACAAVLALYGPDGSNVPGLLLLKK
;
A
#
# COMPACT_ATOMS: atom_id res chain seq x y z
N MET A 1 -15.14 -37.60 32.52
CA MET A 1 -16.02 -36.87 31.59
C MET A 1 -16.16 -35.45 32.11
N ALA A 2 -15.65 -34.46 31.37
CA ALA A 2 -16.14 -33.07 31.30
C ALA A 2 -15.08 -32.26 30.55
N ALA A 3 -15.31 -32.14 29.24
CA ALA A 3 -14.67 -31.15 28.39
C ALA A 3 -15.30 -29.77 28.63
N ALA A 4 -14.69 -28.77 27.99
CA ALA A 4 -15.14 -27.40 27.82
C ALA A 4 -14.76 -26.48 29.01
N LEU A 5 -14.17 -25.30 28.82
CA LEU A 5 -14.27 -24.41 27.67
C LEU A 5 -12.91 -23.76 27.43
N CYS A 6 -12.34 -23.98 26.24
CA CYS A 6 -11.39 -23.06 25.67
C CYS A 6 -12.06 -21.69 25.60
N ALA A 7 -11.73 -20.79 26.51
CA ALA A 7 -11.88 -19.37 26.29
C ALA A 7 -10.87 -18.97 25.21
N ALA A 8 -11.12 -19.42 23.98
CA ALA A 8 -10.58 -18.79 22.80
C ALA A 8 -11.28 -17.43 22.74
N TRP A 9 -10.64 -16.44 23.38
CA TRP A 9 -10.83 -15.04 23.04
C TRP A 9 -10.33 -14.90 21.60
N THR A 10 -11.14 -15.34 20.64
CA THR A 10 -11.00 -14.92 19.26
C THR A 10 -11.32 -13.44 19.30
N GLY A 11 -10.26 -12.63 19.40
CA GLY A 11 -10.35 -11.19 19.23
C GLY A 11 -11.20 -10.94 17.99
N GLN A 12 -12.26 -10.17 18.16
CA GLN A 12 -13.02 -9.62 17.06
C GLN A 12 -12.10 -8.60 16.37
N GLY A 13 -11.11 -9.09 15.63
CA GLY A 13 -10.37 -8.29 14.68
C GLY A 13 -11.36 -7.95 13.59
N PHE A 14 -11.84 -6.71 13.57
CA PHE A 14 -12.56 -6.17 12.43
C PHE A 14 -11.65 -6.33 11.21
N ALA A 15 -11.96 -7.31 10.36
CA ALA A 15 -11.24 -7.51 9.12
C ALA A 15 -11.60 -6.36 8.18
N TYR A 16 -10.61 -5.65 7.68
CA TYR A 16 -10.82 -4.66 6.62
C TYR A 16 -11.43 -5.33 5.40
N SER A 17 -12.29 -4.60 4.69
CA SER A 17 -12.82 -5.09 3.41
C SER A 17 -11.69 -5.27 2.39
N ASP A 18 -11.93 -6.12 1.38
CA ASP A 18 -10.98 -6.33 0.28
C ASP A 18 -10.62 -5.00 -0.40
N ALA A 19 -11.57 -4.07 -0.48
CA ALA A 19 -11.36 -2.75 -1.05
C ALA A 19 -10.45 -1.88 -0.19
N GLN A 20 -10.64 -1.88 1.14
CA GLN A 20 -9.74 -1.19 2.08
C GLN A 20 -8.32 -1.79 2.03
N MET A 21 -8.23 -3.12 1.97
CA MET A 21 -6.95 -3.83 1.81
C MET A 21 -6.26 -3.45 0.50
N ALA A 22 -7.00 -3.35 -0.61
CA ALA A 22 -6.47 -2.92 -1.89
C ALA A 22 -5.93 -1.47 -1.82
N VAL A 23 -6.68 -0.54 -1.20
CA VAL A 23 -6.21 0.84 -1.02
C VAL A 23 -4.92 0.88 -0.20
N MET A 24 -4.88 0.20 0.96
CA MET A 24 -3.66 0.14 1.78
C MET A 24 -2.48 -0.46 1.01
N SER A 25 -2.72 -1.48 0.19
CA SER A 25 -1.71 -2.10 -0.66
C SER A 25 -1.19 -1.13 -1.72
N HIS A 26 -2.08 -0.43 -2.44
CA HIS A 26 -1.68 0.54 -3.47
C HIS A 26 -0.93 1.73 -2.89
N ILE A 27 -1.36 2.25 -1.73
CA ILE A 27 -0.64 3.32 -1.03
C ILE A 27 0.76 2.85 -0.60
N GLY A 28 0.87 1.65 0.00
CA GLY A 28 2.15 1.08 0.39
C GLY A 28 3.09 0.85 -0.80
N GLN A 29 2.56 0.33 -1.91
CA GLN A 29 3.32 0.10 -3.14
C GLN A 29 3.74 1.40 -3.82
N ALA A 30 2.90 2.43 -3.84
CA ALA A 30 3.26 3.74 -4.38
C ALA A 30 4.36 4.41 -3.55
N ILE A 31 4.26 4.37 -2.22
CA ILE A 31 5.31 4.86 -1.32
C ILE A 31 6.61 4.08 -1.54
N ALA A 32 6.55 2.74 -1.64
CA ALA A 32 7.71 1.93 -1.98
C ALA A 32 8.29 2.32 -3.34
N GLY A 33 7.44 2.64 -4.32
CA GLY A 33 7.83 3.16 -5.62
C GLY A 33 8.76 4.37 -5.53
N THR A 34 8.48 5.31 -4.62
CA THR A 34 9.36 6.47 -4.37
C THR A 34 10.72 6.13 -3.74
N LYS A 35 10.85 4.94 -3.14
CA LYS A 35 12.11 4.46 -2.54
C LYS A 35 12.98 3.73 -3.56
N ILE A 36 12.36 3.04 -4.52
CA ILE A 36 13.05 2.24 -5.54
C ILE A 36 13.23 2.98 -6.88
N CYS A 37 12.55 4.10 -7.07
CA CYS A 37 12.69 5.00 -8.20
C CYS A 37 12.80 6.44 -7.70
N SER A 38 13.96 7.07 -7.89
CA SER A 38 14.22 8.43 -7.40
C SER A 38 13.48 9.50 -8.21
N GLU A 39 13.02 9.20 -9.42
CA GLU A 39 12.36 10.14 -10.33
C GLU A 39 10.86 10.37 -10.02
N VAL A 40 10.26 9.62 -9.10
CA VAL A 40 8.81 9.70 -8.84
C VAL A 40 8.49 10.18 -7.42
N LYS A 41 7.32 10.81 -7.29
CA LYS A 41 6.70 11.20 -6.02
C LYS A 41 5.24 10.78 -5.97
N VAL A 42 4.71 10.58 -4.76
CA VAL A 42 3.28 10.34 -4.57
C VAL A 42 2.49 11.61 -4.88
N SER A 43 1.38 11.47 -5.60
CA SER A 43 0.36 12.50 -5.74
C SER A 43 -0.46 12.56 -4.45
N GLU A 44 -0.19 13.54 -3.59
CA GLU A 44 -0.91 13.70 -2.32
C GLU A 44 -2.42 13.83 -2.53
N GLY A 45 -2.86 14.54 -3.58
CA GLY A 45 -4.27 14.68 -3.91
C GLY A 45 -4.93 13.36 -4.31
N ALA A 46 -4.28 12.55 -5.15
CA ALA A 46 -4.81 11.24 -5.54
C ALA A 46 -4.83 10.27 -4.35
N ALA A 47 -3.75 10.26 -3.55
CA ALA A 47 -3.67 9.44 -2.34
C ALA A 47 -4.74 9.82 -1.31
N ALA A 48 -4.94 11.11 -1.06
CA ALA A 48 -5.98 11.61 -0.15
C ALA A 48 -7.39 11.23 -0.62
N LEU A 49 -7.67 11.35 -1.92
CA LEU A 49 -8.96 10.96 -2.49
C LEU A 49 -9.22 9.45 -2.32
N MET A 50 -8.22 8.62 -2.59
CA MET A 50 -8.33 7.16 -2.40
C MET A 50 -8.60 6.79 -0.94
N LEU A 51 -7.84 7.37 -0.02
CA LEU A 51 -7.98 7.10 1.42
C LEU A 51 -9.39 7.51 1.90
N ALA A 52 -9.85 8.71 1.50
CA ALA A 52 -11.17 9.20 1.86
C ALA A 52 -12.31 8.35 1.27
N ALA A 53 -12.20 7.90 0.02
CA ALA A 53 -13.25 7.13 -0.65
C ALA A 53 -13.51 5.75 -0.01
N TYR A 54 -12.53 5.20 0.72
CA TYR A 54 -12.63 3.89 1.37
C TYR A 54 -12.53 3.97 2.90
N GLU A 55 -12.66 5.18 3.45
CA GLU A 55 -12.62 5.44 4.90
C GLU A 55 -11.35 4.88 5.57
N VAL A 56 -10.22 4.94 4.86
CA VAL A 56 -8.91 4.49 5.36
C VAL A 56 -8.18 5.67 5.96
N THR A 57 -7.85 5.59 7.25
CA THR A 57 -7.08 6.62 7.97
C THR A 57 -5.67 6.12 8.30
N LEU A 58 -4.65 6.88 7.90
CA LEU A 58 -3.25 6.54 8.19
C LEU A 58 -2.86 6.76 9.66
N ASP A 59 -3.72 7.44 10.44
CA ASP A 59 -3.53 7.61 11.88
C ASP A 59 -3.95 6.37 12.68
N ASP A 60 -4.69 5.44 12.07
CA ASP A 60 -4.96 4.12 12.66
C ASP A 60 -3.65 3.30 12.68
N PRO A 61 -3.16 2.86 13.85
CA PRO A 61 -1.91 2.13 13.96
C PRO A 61 -1.94 0.79 13.20
N VAL A 62 -3.09 0.16 13.03
CA VAL A 62 -3.24 -1.09 12.29
C VAL A 62 -3.11 -0.82 10.79
N ILE A 63 -3.81 0.19 10.26
CA ILE A 63 -3.66 0.64 8.87
C ILE A 63 -2.21 1.03 8.58
N ALA A 64 -1.61 1.82 9.46
CA ALA A 64 -0.21 2.22 9.34
C ALA A 64 0.74 1.01 9.32
N ALA A 65 0.48 -0.01 10.12
CA ALA A 65 1.26 -1.24 10.12
C ALA A 65 1.12 -2.02 8.81
N VAL A 66 -0.09 -2.14 8.27
CA VAL A 66 -0.35 -2.79 6.97
C VAL A 66 0.37 -2.05 5.84
N VAL A 67 0.25 -0.72 5.78
CA VAL A 67 0.94 0.10 4.77
C VAL A 67 2.46 -0.06 4.89
N ARG A 68 3.03 -0.02 6.10
CA ARG A 68 4.47 -0.25 6.32
C ARG A 68 4.92 -1.65 5.88
N SER A 69 4.13 -2.68 6.17
CA SER A 69 4.39 -4.05 5.70
C SER A 69 4.43 -4.10 4.17
N LYS A 70 3.45 -3.48 3.49
CA LYS A 70 3.43 -3.42 2.02
C LYS A 70 4.58 -2.63 1.43
N ILE A 71 5.05 -1.60 2.12
CA ILE A 71 6.27 -0.88 1.74
C ILE A 71 7.48 -1.82 1.78
N SER A 72 7.70 -2.54 2.90
CA SER A 72 8.82 -3.46 3.04
C SER A 72 8.77 -4.57 2.00
N GLU A 73 7.63 -5.26 1.89
CA GLU A 73 7.43 -6.35 0.92
C GLU A 73 7.78 -5.92 -0.51
N THR A 74 7.36 -4.70 -0.89
CA THR A 74 7.64 -4.17 -2.23
C THR A 74 9.11 -3.81 -2.40
N VAL A 75 9.72 -3.13 -1.44
CA VAL A 75 11.15 -2.78 -1.51
C VAL A 75 12.01 -4.06 -1.57
N ASP A 76 11.70 -5.05 -0.76
CA ASP A 76 12.41 -6.33 -0.69
C ASP A 76 12.28 -7.11 -2.00
N ALA A 77 11.08 -7.15 -2.61
CA ALA A 77 10.85 -7.80 -3.90
C ALA A 77 11.62 -7.15 -5.08
N TRP A 78 12.03 -5.89 -4.91
CA TRP A 78 12.81 -5.13 -5.87
C TRP A 78 14.31 -5.07 -5.54
N SER A 79 14.74 -5.72 -4.45
CA SER A 79 16.16 -5.80 -4.09
C SER A 79 16.99 -6.43 -5.21
N GLY A 80 18.13 -5.82 -5.52
CA GLY A 80 19.03 -6.24 -6.59
C GLY A 80 18.55 -5.95 -8.02
N ARG A 81 17.37 -5.35 -8.19
CA ARG A 81 16.90 -4.87 -9.51
C ARG A 81 17.43 -3.47 -9.78
N SER A 82 17.65 -3.15 -11.06
CA SER A 82 18.08 -1.81 -11.46
C SER A 82 16.98 -0.78 -11.23
N GLU A 83 17.37 0.44 -10.84
CA GLU A 83 16.45 1.58 -10.70
C GLU A 83 15.68 1.86 -12.00
N THR A 84 16.30 1.77 -13.18
CA THR A 84 15.60 1.97 -14.46
C THR A 84 14.42 1.02 -14.64
N ALA A 85 14.61 -0.26 -14.33
CA ALA A 85 13.53 -1.25 -14.38
C ALA A 85 12.45 -0.96 -13.33
N ALA A 86 12.85 -0.50 -12.14
CA ALA A 86 11.93 -0.11 -11.08
C ALA A 86 11.09 1.10 -11.51
N CYS A 87 11.70 2.15 -12.04
CA CYS A 87 11.03 3.34 -12.56
C CYS A 87 10.05 3.00 -13.68
N ALA A 88 10.45 2.17 -14.65
CA ALA A 88 9.55 1.73 -15.71
C ALA A 88 8.32 0.98 -15.15
N ALA A 89 8.53 0.07 -14.20
CA ALA A 89 7.43 -0.69 -13.60
C ALA A 89 6.50 0.18 -12.75
N VAL A 90 7.04 1.05 -11.89
CA VAL A 90 6.19 1.89 -11.03
C VAL A 90 5.42 2.93 -11.85
N LEU A 91 5.99 3.45 -12.95
CA LEU A 91 5.27 4.32 -13.88
C LEU A 91 4.20 3.56 -14.66
N ALA A 92 4.47 2.33 -15.09
CA ALA A 92 3.47 1.51 -15.76
C ALA A 92 2.29 1.15 -14.86
N LEU A 93 2.51 1.02 -13.55
CA LEU A 93 1.47 0.66 -12.58
C LEU A 93 0.74 1.90 -12.01
N TYR A 94 1.46 2.99 -11.76
CA TYR A 94 0.97 4.11 -10.95
C TYR A 94 1.25 5.49 -11.57
N GLY A 95 1.93 5.57 -12.71
CA GLY A 95 2.14 6.83 -13.42
C GLY A 95 0.83 7.43 -13.94
N PRO A 96 0.89 8.54 -14.70
CA PRO A 96 -0.29 9.21 -15.24
C PRO A 96 -1.27 8.26 -15.97
N ASP A 97 -0.72 7.31 -16.72
CA ASP A 97 -1.46 6.28 -17.47
C ASP A 97 -1.34 4.88 -16.83
N GLY A 98 -1.10 4.83 -15.51
CA GLY A 98 -0.81 3.59 -14.78
C GLY A 98 -1.99 2.60 -14.75
N SER A 99 -1.69 1.29 -14.82
CA SER A 99 -2.72 0.25 -14.89
C SER A 99 -3.43 -0.08 -13.57
N ASN A 100 -2.83 0.23 -12.42
CA ASN A 100 -3.42 -0.03 -11.10
C ASN A 100 -4.21 1.19 -10.62
N VAL A 101 -3.50 2.30 -10.39
CA VAL A 101 -4.09 3.57 -9.97
C VAL A 101 -3.47 4.69 -10.78
N PRO A 102 -4.13 5.13 -11.87
CA PRO A 102 -3.66 6.23 -12.70
C PRO A 102 -3.39 7.49 -11.87
N GLY A 103 -2.23 8.10 -12.07
CA GLY A 103 -1.85 9.38 -11.47
C GLY A 103 -1.50 9.33 -9.98
N LEU A 104 -1.36 8.14 -9.38
CA LEU A 104 -0.94 8.00 -7.98
C LEU A 104 0.54 8.36 -7.78
N LEU A 105 1.37 8.09 -8.79
CA LEU A 105 2.76 8.55 -8.88
C LEU A 105 2.90 9.57 -10.01
N LEU A 106 3.68 10.61 -9.72
CA LEU A 106 4.03 11.68 -10.65
C LEU A 106 5.55 11.73 -10.80
N LEU A 107 6.02 12.08 -11.99
CA LEU A 107 7.43 12.43 -12.18
C LEU A 107 7.76 13.69 -11.35
N LYS A 108 8.93 13.66 -10.70
CA LYS A 108 9.53 14.85 -10.10
C LYS A 108 9.95 15.77 -11.25
N LYS A 109 9.58 17.04 -11.13
CA LYS A 109 10.07 18.10 -12.02
C LYS A 109 11.45 18.52 -11.59
#